data_AF-G4Z814-F1
#
_entry.id   AF-G4Z814-F1
#
_cell.length_a   1.000
_cell.length_b   1.000
_cell.length_c   1.000
_cell.angle_alpha   90.00
_cell.angle_beta   90.00
_cell.angle_gamma   90.00
#
_symmetry.space_group_name_H-M   'P 1'
#
loop_
_entity.id
_entity.type
_entity.pdbx_description
1 polymer ?
#
loop_
_entity_poly.entity_id
_entity_poly.type
_entity_poly.pdbx_seq_one_letter_code
_entity_poly.pdbx_strand_id
1 'polypeptide(L)'
;MDCVQRGKMDGILKALNLMAEVPWVINKEVLEVVLKIWEDGGNFGDLPTRTDVPLPDPDSPEFADDPALYHRNVRKIEQLNREFHSLRCDTLYKLQVAEEFKDEPELYYPYNMDFRGRVYPIPPNLNHLGSDLSRSLLIFRDRKPLGERGLRWMKIHLANVFGVDKCSFDERVEFADANLDKVVASASNPLGEGDCAWWKGADYPFLALGVCFELRRAIESPDPTKYMSNIPIHQDGSCNGLQHYAALGRDYSGGSQVNLVPAPRPSDVYMGVATEVMAKVENDAALGVPSVEEVRAMLAGVPDDDTAETKARRIKLRTLLDQAQRKKCAQFLNGIITRKVVKQTVMTSVYGVTYIGARKQISARLHETFLTKGHIMDEKLEDEIYHASCYCAELTMGSMGDLFNSARGIMAWLAKCAGKAGLSGQPMSWITPLGLPVVQPYRSKSTKQVRTKVQHVLMVDNDGQPVSIGRQKSAFPPNFVHSLDSTHMMLTARRCLEDEKISFAAVHDSYWTHACSVDIMNRRLREEFVHLYEQPLLEDLLTELRLRFPDMDFEDVPQLGDLDLRSVLDSPYFFN
;
A
#
# COMPACT_ATOMS: atom_id res chain seq x y z
N MET A 1 -3.51 32.02 -0.66
CA MET A 1 -4.08 33.15 0.11
C MET A 1 -5.42 33.58 -0.45
N ASP A 2 -5.56 33.91 -1.74
CA ASP A 2 -6.84 34.40 -2.30
C ASP A 2 -8.01 33.38 -2.20
N CYS A 3 -7.78 32.09 -2.48
CA CYS A 3 -8.81 31.05 -2.29
C CYS A 3 -9.25 30.88 -0.82
N VAL A 4 -8.30 31.01 0.12
CA VAL A 4 -8.56 30.98 1.57
C VAL A 4 -9.37 32.21 1.99
N GLN A 5 -8.99 33.40 1.51
CA GLN A 5 -9.71 34.64 1.80
C GLN A 5 -11.14 34.64 1.24
N ARG A 6 -11.40 33.91 0.15
CA ARG A 6 -12.73 33.74 -0.44
C ARG A 6 -13.56 32.62 0.20
N GLY A 7 -13.08 31.98 1.27
CA GLY A 7 -13.77 30.88 1.97
C GLY A 7 -13.86 29.58 1.17
N LYS A 8 -13.17 29.47 0.02
CA LYS A 8 -13.26 28.31 -0.87
C LYS A 8 -12.58 27.05 -0.32
N MET A 9 -11.82 27.18 0.77
CA MET A 9 -11.11 26.08 1.42
C MET A 9 -11.67 25.78 2.83
N ASP A 10 -12.78 26.40 3.22
CA ASP A 10 -13.35 26.26 4.57
C ASP A 10 -13.70 24.81 4.91
N GLY A 11 -14.21 24.06 3.93
CA GLY A 11 -14.51 22.63 4.11
C GLY A 11 -13.27 21.81 4.46
N ILE A 12 -12.11 22.14 3.88
CA ILE A 12 -10.84 21.46 4.11
C ILE A 12 -10.29 21.81 5.50
N LEU A 13 -10.22 23.11 5.80
CA LEU A 13 -9.73 23.59 7.10
C LEU A 13 -10.58 23.04 8.25
N LYS A 14 -11.90 23.00 8.04
CA LYS A 14 -12.83 22.40 9.00
C LYS A 14 -12.59 20.91 9.18
N ALA A 15 -12.38 20.14 8.11
CA ALA A 15 -12.06 18.71 8.23
C ALA A 15 -10.78 18.49 9.04
N LEU A 16 -9.72 19.26 8.78
CA LEU A 16 -8.46 19.18 9.53
C LEU A 16 -8.65 19.50 11.00
N ASN A 17 -9.40 20.56 11.33
CA ASN A 17 -9.68 20.95 12.70
C ASN A 17 -10.48 19.86 13.44
N LEU A 18 -11.54 19.34 12.83
CA LEU A 18 -12.35 18.27 13.42
C LEU A 18 -11.53 17.01 13.70
N MET A 19 -10.64 16.62 12.77
CA MET A 19 -9.75 15.47 12.99
C MET A 19 -8.71 15.75 14.09
N ALA A 20 -8.20 16.98 14.19
CA ALA A 20 -7.26 17.40 15.22
C ALA A 20 -7.87 17.42 16.63
N GLU A 21 -9.19 17.60 16.72
CA GLU A 21 -9.96 17.58 17.97
C GLU A 21 -10.25 16.18 18.50
N VAL A 22 -9.88 15.11 17.78
CA VAL A 22 -10.09 13.73 18.24
C VAL A 22 -9.03 13.38 19.30
N PRO A 23 -9.43 13.11 20.56
CA PRO A 23 -8.48 12.83 21.63
C PRO A 23 -8.02 11.37 21.63
N TRP A 24 -6.73 11.17 21.86
CA TRP A 24 -6.06 9.88 21.97
C TRP A 24 -5.45 9.67 23.35
N VAL A 25 -5.17 8.43 23.71
CA VAL A 25 -4.33 8.06 24.86
C VAL A 25 -3.42 6.90 24.48
N ILE A 26 -2.34 6.72 25.24
CA ILE A 26 -1.45 5.58 25.07
C ILE A 26 -2.11 4.29 25.58
N ASN A 27 -2.03 3.24 24.77
CA ASN A 27 -2.43 1.89 25.17
C ASN A 27 -1.35 1.29 26.09
N LYS A 28 -1.52 1.50 27.40
CA LYS A 28 -0.53 1.08 28.43
C LYS A 28 -0.25 -0.42 28.41
N GLU A 29 -1.29 -1.25 28.27
CA GLU A 29 -1.14 -2.72 28.31
C GLU A 29 -0.29 -3.23 27.13
N VAL A 30 -0.51 -2.68 25.93
CA VAL A 30 0.33 -3.01 24.77
C VAL A 30 1.73 -2.45 24.93
N LEU A 31 1.87 -1.21 25.43
CA LEU A 31 3.18 -0.60 25.67
C LEU A 31 4.04 -1.45 26.62
N GLU A 32 3.48 -1.93 27.73
CA GLU A 32 4.19 -2.77 28.69
C GLU A 32 4.74 -4.05 28.05
N VAL A 33 3.94 -4.74 27.24
CA VAL A 33 4.36 -5.95 26.53
C VAL A 33 5.43 -5.64 25.48
N VAL A 34 5.25 -4.55 24.72
CA VAL A 34 6.22 -4.09 23.71
C VAL A 34 7.56 -3.76 24.36
N LEU A 35 7.56 -3.01 25.47
CA LEU A 35 8.78 -2.65 26.19
C LEU A 35 9.49 -3.89 26.70
N LYS A 36 8.75 -4.88 27.19
CA LYS A 36 9.34 -6.13 27.65
C LYS A 36 9.98 -6.93 26.52
N ILE A 37 9.29 -7.07 25.37
CA ILE A 37 9.86 -7.72 24.17
C ILE A 37 11.10 -6.95 23.69
N TRP A 38 11.05 -5.61 23.74
CA TRP A 38 12.19 -4.77 23.42
C TRP A 38 13.35 -5.07 24.37
N GLU A 39 13.18 -4.97 25.68
CA GLU A 39 14.21 -5.28 26.68
C GLU A 39 14.84 -6.67 26.51
N ASP A 40 14.04 -7.66 26.12
CA ASP A 40 14.46 -9.05 25.91
C ASP A 40 15.18 -9.29 24.56
N GLY A 41 15.46 -8.23 23.78
CA GLY A 41 16.29 -8.29 22.57
C GLY A 41 15.61 -7.79 21.29
N GLY A 42 14.30 -7.55 21.32
CA GLY A 42 13.50 -7.15 20.15
C GLY A 42 13.31 -8.31 19.16
N ASN A 43 13.50 -8.03 17.87
CA ASN A 43 13.38 -9.00 16.76
C ASN A 43 11.99 -9.66 16.64
N PHE A 44 10.92 -8.91 16.86
CA PHE A 44 9.56 -9.40 16.77
C PHE A 44 8.61 -8.30 16.29
N GLY A 45 7.74 -8.65 15.33
CA GLY A 45 6.86 -7.68 14.66
C GLY A 45 7.67 -6.55 14.04
N ASP A 46 7.30 -5.31 14.34
CA ASP A 46 8.02 -4.12 13.91
C ASP A 46 9.31 -3.82 14.69
N LEU A 47 9.62 -4.57 15.76
CA LEU A 47 10.79 -4.31 16.60
C LEU A 47 12.05 -4.91 15.96
N PRO A 48 13.07 -4.09 15.63
CA PRO A 48 14.35 -4.59 15.11
C PRO A 48 15.12 -5.35 16.20
N THR A 49 16.19 -6.05 15.81
CA THR A 49 17.14 -6.59 16.78
C THR A 49 17.84 -5.45 17.52
N ARG A 50 18.01 -5.58 18.83
CA ARG A 50 18.75 -4.59 19.64
C ARG A 50 20.24 -4.59 19.40
N THR A 51 20.79 -5.71 19.01
CA THR A 51 22.21 -5.89 18.73
C THR A 51 22.45 -6.05 17.23
N ASP A 52 23.67 -5.76 16.83
CA ASP A 52 24.14 -6.03 15.48
C ASP A 52 24.23 -7.54 15.24
N VAL A 53 23.99 -7.93 13.99
CA VAL A 53 24.28 -9.27 13.49
C VAL A 53 25.80 -9.43 13.46
N PRO A 54 26.35 -10.51 14.06
CA PRO A 54 27.79 -10.73 14.08
C PRO A 54 28.34 -10.92 12.66
N LEU A 55 29.57 -10.43 12.44
CA LEU A 55 30.29 -10.68 11.19
C LEU A 55 30.65 -12.17 11.06
N PRO A 56 30.73 -12.70 9.83
CA PRO A 56 31.11 -14.08 9.62
C PRO A 56 32.56 -14.30 10.05
N ASP A 57 32.89 -15.50 10.50
CA ASP A 57 34.27 -15.86 10.84
C ASP A 57 35.12 -15.96 9.57
N PRO A 58 36.21 -15.17 9.41
CA PRO A 58 37.10 -15.28 8.26
C PRO A 58 37.71 -16.67 8.07
N ASP A 59 37.84 -17.46 9.14
CA ASP A 59 38.45 -18.79 9.11
C ASP A 59 37.43 -19.92 8.86
N SER A 60 36.16 -19.59 8.59
CA SER A 60 35.13 -20.58 8.30
C SER A 60 35.47 -21.39 7.02
N PRO A 61 35.29 -22.73 7.01
CA PRO A 61 35.54 -23.57 5.83
C PRO A 61 34.80 -23.12 4.57
N GLU A 62 33.66 -22.46 4.72
CA GLU A 62 32.85 -21.91 3.62
C GLU A 62 33.57 -20.81 2.82
N PHE A 63 34.58 -20.15 3.41
CA PHE A 63 35.34 -19.07 2.77
C PHE A 63 36.76 -19.47 2.36
N ALA A 64 37.19 -20.68 2.72
CA ALA A 64 38.55 -21.15 2.45
C ALA A 64 38.89 -21.14 0.95
N ASP A 65 37.91 -21.49 0.11
CA ASP A 65 38.07 -21.58 -1.35
C ASP A 65 37.60 -20.31 -2.11
N ASP A 66 36.89 -19.38 -1.45
CA ASP A 66 36.43 -18.12 -2.04
C ASP A 66 36.54 -16.91 -1.06
N PRO A 67 37.71 -16.25 -0.97
CA PRO A 67 37.88 -15.04 -0.16
C PRO A 67 36.99 -13.87 -0.60
N ALA A 68 36.52 -13.84 -1.85
CA ALA A 68 35.60 -12.80 -2.31
C ALA A 68 34.20 -13.02 -1.74
N LEU A 69 33.78 -14.26 -1.48
CA LEU A 69 32.54 -14.58 -0.77
C LEU A 69 32.52 -13.98 0.64
N TYR A 70 33.62 -14.12 1.40
CA TYR A 70 33.76 -13.51 2.72
C TYR A 70 33.51 -11.99 2.67
N HIS A 71 34.25 -11.28 1.81
CA HIS A 71 34.09 -9.82 1.68
C HIS A 71 32.69 -9.40 1.22
N ARG A 72 32.03 -10.20 0.37
CA ARG A 72 30.63 -9.97 -0.03
C ARG A 72 29.69 -10.13 1.16
N ASN A 73 29.83 -11.19 1.95
CA ASN A 73 29.00 -11.45 3.13
C ASN A 73 29.20 -10.39 4.22
N VAL A 74 30.45 -9.98 4.48
CA VAL A 74 30.75 -8.86 5.38
C VAL A 74 30.04 -7.59 4.93
N ARG A 75 30.14 -7.20 3.65
CA ARG A 75 29.44 -6.02 3.13
C ARG A 75 27.92 -6.10 3.27
N LYS A 76 27.33 -7.27 3.03
CA LYS A 76 25.89 -7.53 3.22
C LYS A 76 25.49 -7.35 4.69
N ILE A 77 26.23 -7.94 5.63
CA ILE A 77 25.94 -7.84 7.08
C ILE A 77 26.16 -6.41 7.59
N GLU A 78 27.23 -5.73 7.17
CA GLU A 78 27.44 -4.32 7.51
C GLU A 78 26.31 -3.42 6.99
N GLN A 79 25.80 -3.68 5.79
CA GLN A 79 24.63 -2.98 5.27
C GLN A 79 23.40 -3.23 6.14
N LEU A 80 23.13 -4.50 6.47
CA LEU A 80 22.02 -4.89 7.33
C LEU A 80 22.12 -4.23 8.72
N ASN A 81 23.30 -4.18 9.32
CA ASN A 81 23.52 -3.52 10.61
C ASN A 81 23.31 -2.01 10.55
N ARG A 82 23.65 -1.34 9.43
CA ARG A 82 23.30 0.08 9.20
C ARG A 82 21.80 0.29 9.09
N GLU A 83 21.10 -0.60 8.38
CA GLU A 83 19.63 -0.57 8.26
C GLU A 83 18.97 -0.79 9.63
N PHE A 84 19.40 -1.81 10.39
CA PHE A 84 18.93 -2.04 11.75
C PHE A 84 19.24 -0.88 12.68
N HIS A 85 20.42 -0.25 12.59
CA HIS A 85 20.71 0.93 13.41
C HIS A 85 19.69 2.05 13.17
N SER A 86 19.35 2.34 11.91
CA SER A 86 18.32 3.32 11.57
C SER A 86 16.95 2.93 12.14
N LEU A 87 16.56 1.66 12.03
CA LEU A 87 15.30 1.15 12.58
C LEU A 87 15.26 1.21 14.10
N ARG A 88 16.38 0.92 14.78
CA ARG A 88 16.50 1.02 16.25
C ARG A 88 16.32 2.46 16.70
N CYS A 89 16.95 3.44 16.04
CA CYS A 89 16.77 4.85 16.35
C CYS A 89 15.29 5.28 16.24
N ASP A 90 14.63 4.93 15.12
CA ASP A 90 13.20 5.20 14.91
C ASP A 90 12.30 4.54 15.98
N THR A 91 12.57 3.27 16.29
CA THR A 91 11.85 2.52 17.34
C THR A 91 12.04 3.18 18.71
N LEU A 92 13.26 3.57 19.07
CA LEU A 92 13.54 4.22 20.34
C LEU A 92 12.79 5.55 20.49
N TYR A 93 12.71 6.37 19.43
CA TYR A 93 11.92 7.60 19.49
C TYR A 93 10.44 7.34 19.70
N LYS A 94 9.88 6.31 19.04
CA LYS A 94 8.46 5.91 19.23
C LYS A 94 8.18 5.48 20.67
N LEU A 95 9.03 4.59 21.22
CA LEU A 95 8.88 4.09 22.58
C LEU A 95 9.07 5.19 23.61
N GLN A 96 10.07 6.05 23.44
CA GLN A 96 10.31 7.18 24.34
C GLN A 96 9.11 8.14 24.37
N VAL A 97 8.53 8.47 23.20
CA VAL A 97 7.32 9.30 23.16
C VAL A 97 6.15 8.58 23.81
N ALA A 98 5.95 7.29 23.55
CA ALA A 98 4.86 6.54 24.18
C ALA A 98 5.01 6.49 25.71
N GLU A 99 6.23 6.29 26.22
CA GLU A 99 6.52 6.25 27.66
C GLU A 99 6.32 7.60 28.34
N GLU A 100 6.79 8.69 27.73
CA GLU A 100 6.66 10.05 28.28
C GLU A 100 5.18 10.44 28.39
N PHE A 101 4.38 10.13 27.37
CA PHE A 101 2.98 10.53 27.30
C PHE A 101 2.00 9.49 27.87
N LYS A 102 2.48 8.38 28.45
CA LYS A 102 1.58 7.28 28.87
C LYS A 102 0.58 7.71 29.94
N ASP A 103 0.98 8.62 30.83
CA ASP A 103 0.16 9.05 31.96
C ASP A 103 -0.60 10.36 31.68
N GLU A 104 -0.44 10.93 30.48
CA GLU A 104 -1.20 12.11 30.06
C GLU A 104 -2.68 11.75 29.84
N PRO A 105 -3.62 12.61 30.28
CA PRO A 105 -5.05 12.32 30.21
C PRO A 105 -5.58 12.33 28.77
N GLU A 106 -4.94 13.08 27.87
CA GLU A 106 -5.33 13.22 26.47
C GLU A 106 -4.17 13.68 25.59
N LEU A 107 -4.14 13.17 24.36
CA LEU A 107 -3.18 13.50 23.31
C LEU A 107 -3.94 13.95 22.06
N TYR A 108 -3.44 15.00 21.42
CA TYR A 108 -4.01 15.54 20.19
C TYR A 108 -2.94 15.63 19.11
N TYR A 109 -3.35 15.40 17.87
CA TYR A 109 -2.47 15.47 16.71
C TYR A 109 -2.89 16.64 15.83
N PRO A 110 -2.07 17.70 15.71
CA PRO A 110 -2.28 18.69 14.67
C PRO A 110 -1.95 18.05 13.32
N TYR A 111 -2.73 18.38 12.29
CA TYR A 111 -2.56 17.82 10.95
C TYR A 111 -2.05 18.85 9.96
N ASN A 112 -1.30 18.36 8.98
CA ASN A 112 -0.92 19.07 7.77
C ASN A 112 -1.38 18.26 6.55
N MET A 113 -1.24 18.83 5.36
CA MET A 113 -1.53 18.15 4.09
C MET A 113 -0.34 18.23 3.16
N ASP A 114 -0.21 17.23 2.30
CA ASP A 114 0.64 17.37 1.11
C ASP A 114 -0.03 18.24 0.03
N PHE A 115 0.70 18.49 -1.06
CA PHE A 115 0.19 19.35 -2.15
C PHE A 115 -1.07 18.81 -2.85
N ARG A 116 -1.42 17.53 -2.64
CA ARG A 116 -2.57 16.84 -3.24
C ARG A 116 -3.78 16.84 -2.30
N GLY A 117 -3.58 17.21 -1.04
CA GLY A 117 -4.59 17.25 0.00
C GLY A 117 -4.49 16.11 1.02
N ARG A 118 -3.67 15.07 0.76
CA ARG A 118 -3.58 13.94 1.69
C ARG A 118 -3.11 14.43 3.05
N VAL A 119 -3.81 13.99 4.08
CA VAL A 119 -3.69 14.49 5.45
C VAL A 119 -2.67 13.66 6.24
N TYR A 120 -1.83 14.33 7.02
CA TYR A 120 -0.73 13.76 7.81
C TYR A 120 -0.65 14.42 9.18
N PRO A 121 -0.52 13.67 10.29
CA PRO A 121 -0.14 14.24 11.58
C PRO A 121 1.22 14.93 11.48
N ILE A 122 1.37 16.10 12.10
CA ILE A 122 2.64 16.84 12.14
C ILE A 122 3.68 16.16 13.03
N PRO A 123 3.35 15.64 14.24
CA PRO A 123 4.33 14.93 15.07
C PRO A 123 4.86 13.68 14.35
N PRO A 124 6.16 13.60 14.05
CA PRO A 124 6.68 12.60 13.10
C PRO A 124 6.95 11.23 13.72
N ASN A 125 7.17 11.17 15.04
CA ASN A 125 7.70 9.97 15.70
C ASN A 125 6.60 8.94 16.00
N LEU A 126 5.63 9.30 16.85
CA LEU A 126 4.50 8.43 17.23
C LEU A 126 3.19 9.06 16.80
N ASN A 127 2.55 8.46 15.79
CA ASN A 127 1.21 8.83 15.32
C ASN A 127 0.54 7.62 14.65
N HIS A 128 -0.77 7.71 14.43
CA HIS A 128 -1.59 6.60 13.91
C HIS A 128 -1.36 6.28 12.42
N LEU A 129 -0.64 7.10 11.65
CA LEU A 129 -0.22 6.75 10.28
C LEU A 129 0.98 5.77 10.26
N GLY A 130 1.62 5.53 11.41
CA GLY A 130 2.77 4.65 11.52
C GLY A 130 2.47 3.16 11.30
N SER A 131 3.46 2.34 11.66
CA SER A 131 3.42 0.88 11.54
C SER A 131 2.50 0.23 12.57
N ASP A 132 2.36 -1.10 12.57
CA ASP A 132 1.56 -1.86 13.55
C ASP A 132 1.84 -1.39 14.99
N LEU A 133 3.11 -1.30 15.36
CA LEU A 133 3.58 -0.78 16.64
C LEU A 133 3.02 0.62 16.96
N SER A 134 3.04 1.55 16.00
CA SER A 134 2.57 2.92 16.26
C SER A 134 1.05 2.97 16.44
N ARG A 135 0.32 2.17 15.65
CA ARG A 135 -1.14 2.10 15.70
C ARG A 135 -1.63 1.42 16.98
N SER A 136 -0.99 0.33 17.39
CA SER A 136 -1.37 -0.43 18.58
C SER A 136 -1.17 0.33 19.88
N LEU A 137 -0.22 1.27 19.91
CA LEU A 137 0.06 2.13 21.04
C LEU A 137 -0.94 3.28 21.21
N LEU A 138 -1.83 3.52 20.24
CA LEU A 138 -2.76 4.65 20.26
C LEU A 138 -4.21 4.14 20.23
N ILE A 139 -4.99 4.51 21.24
CA ILE A 139 -6.43 4.25 21.32
C ILE A 139 -7.19 5.54 21.58
N PHE A 140 -8.49 5.58 21.29
CA PHE A 140 -9.28 6.79 21.56
C PHE A 140 -9.34 7.08 23.06
N ARG A 141 -9.36 8.35 23.46
CA ARG A 141 -9.50 8.75 24.87
C ARG A 141 -10.90 8.47 25.40
N ASP A 142 -11.91 8.77 24.59
CA ASP A 142 -13.30 8.51 24.90
C ASP A 142 -13.63 7.02 24.76
N ARG A 143 -14.31 6.46 25.77
CA ARG A 143 -14.93 5.14 25.68
C ARG A 143 -16.39 5.27 25.27
N LYS A 144 -16.89 4.32 24.48
CA LYS A 144 -18.30 4.24 24.05
C LYS A 144 -18.84 2.82 24.30
N PRO A 145 -20.12 2.66 24.62
CA PRO A 145 -20.71 1.34 24.82
C PRO A 145 -20.68 0.56 23.50
N LEU A 146 -20.40 -0.74 23.52
CA LEU A 146 -20.37 -1.55 22.28
C LEU A 146 -21.73 -1.57 21.56
N GLY A 147 -22.84 -1.48 22.30
CA GLY A 147 -24.17 -1.64 21.74
C GLY A 147 -24.39 -3.05 21.17
N GLU A 148 -25.41 -3.19 20.33
CA GLU A 148 -25.82 -4.50 19.80
C GLU A 148 -24.80 -5.11 18.83
N ARG A 149 -24.09 -4.27 18.07
CA ARG A 149 -23.19 -4.71 16.98
C ARG A 149 -21.70 -4.48 17.26
N GLY A 150 -21.33 -3.73 18.30
CA GLY A 150 -19.92 -3.42 18.57
C GLY A 150 -19.06 -4.65 18.86
N LEU A 151 -19.58 -5.63 19.61
CA LEU A 151 -18.85 -6.88 19.85
C LEU A 151 -18.61 -7.64 18.53
N ARG A 152 -19.59 -7.65 17.62
CA ARG A 152 -19.45 -8.25 16.29
C ARG A 152 -18.34 -7.57 15.48
N TRP A 153 -18.30 -6.25 15.47
CA TRP A 153 -17.24 -5.50 14.78
C TRP A 153 -15.86 -5.68 15.39
N MET A 154 -15.76 -5.85 16.70
CA MET A 154 -14.51 -6.16 17.37
C MET A 154 -13.97 -7.55 16.98
N LYS A 155 -14.87 -8.55 16.88
CA LYS A 155 -14.53 -9.89 16.36
C LYS A 155 -14.08 -9.87 14.90
N ILE A 156 -14.77 -9.09 14.06
CA ILE A 156 -14.36 -8.88 12.65
C ILE A 156 -12.99 -8.23 12.59
N HIS A 157 -12.74 -7.21 13.41
CA HIS A 157 -11.45 -6.55 13.46
C HIS A 157 -10.33 -7.50 13.89
N LEU A 158 -10.57 -8.38 14.86
CA LEU A 158 -9.64 -9.47 15.23
C LEU A 158 -9.33 -10.36 14.02
N ALA A 159 -10.34 -10.79 13.27
CA ALA A 159 -10.12 -11.59 12.06
C ALA A 159 -9.29 -10.83 11.01
N ASN A 160 -9.58 -9.55 10.79
CA ASN A 160 -8.87 -8.70 9.84
C ASN A 160 -7.38 -8.58 10.18
N VAL A 161 -7.03 -8.34 11.46
CA VAL A 161 -5.61 -8.23 11.88
C VAL A 161 -4.85 -9.55 11.78
N PHE A 162 -5.56 -10.68 11.72
CA PHE A 162 -5.01 -12.02 11.41
C PHE A 162 -4.96 -12.34 9.90
N GLY A 163 -5.31 -11.40 9.03
CA GLY A 163 -5.33 -11.62 7.58
C GLY A 163 -6.53 -12.44 7.09
N VAL A 164 -7.54 -12.67 7.93
CA VAL A 164 -8.78 -13.38 7.59
C VAL A 164 -9.79 -12.39 7.01
N ASP A 165 -9.45 -11.79 5.87
CA ASP A 165 -10.18 -10.66 5.26
C ASP A 165 -10.72 -10.98 3.86
N LYS A 166 -10.66 -12.25 3.44
CA LYS A 166 -11.15 -12.77 2.13
C LYS A 166 -12.40 -13.65 2.22
N CYS A 167 -13.03 -13.65 3.39
CA CYS A 167 -14.30 -14.33 3.64
C CYS A 167 -15.37 -13.31 4.06
N SER A 168 -16.61 -13.79 4.18
CA SER A 168 -17.73 -12.99 4.63
C SER A 168 -17.55 -12.52 6.08
N PHE A 169 -18.31 -11.50 6.50
CA PHE A 169 -18.19 -10.99 7.86
C PHE A 169 -18.63 -12.03 8.91
N ASP A 170 -19.54 -12.93 8.56
CA ASP A 170 -19.99 -13.99 9.48
C ASP A 170 -18.89 -15.05 9.67
N GLU A 171 -18.22 -15.46 8.58
CA GLU A 171 -17.04 -16.35 8.65
C GLU A 171 -15.90 -15.71 9.49
N ARG A 172 -15.74 -14.39 9.45
CA ARG A 172 -14.79 -13.65 10.31
C ARG A 172 -15.18 -13.70 11.78
N VAL A 173 -16.47 -13.60 12.09
CA VAL A 173 -16.98 -13.73 13.45
C VAL A 173 -16.78 -15.16 13.95
N GLU A 174 -17.07 -16.17 13.12
CA GLU A 174 -16.83 -17.58 13.43
C GLU A 174 -15.35 -17.87 13.72
N PHE A 175 -14.43 -17.26 12.95
CA PHE A 175 -13.00 -17.35 13.24
C PHE A 175 -12.65 -16.81 14.63
N ALA A 176 -13.19 -15.64 15.00
CA ALA A 176 -12.95 -15.07 16.32
C ALA A 176 -13.56 -15.95 17.43
N ASP A 177 -14.78 -16.43 17.24
CA ASP A 177 -15.50 -17.29 18.19
C ASP A 177 -14.78 -18.62 18.43
N ALA A 178 -14.25 -19.24 17.37
CA ALA A 178 -13.49 -20.48 17.46
C ALA A 178 -12.13 -20.32 18.17
N ASN A 179 -11.65 -19.09 18.37
CA ASN A 179 -10.36 -18.80 19.00
C ASN A 179 -10.50 -17.96 20.28
N LEU A 180 -11.70 -17.83 20.87
CA LEU A 180 -11.90 -17.05 22.11
C LEU A 180 -11.02 -17.52 23.28
N ASP A 181 -10.81 -18.82 23.42
CA ASP A 181 -9.93 -19.35 24.49
C ASP A 181 -8.48 -18.85 24.32
N LYS A 182 -7.99 -18.78 23.07
CA LYS A 182 -6.66 -18.25 22.75
C LYS A 182 -6.59 -16.73 22.92
N VAL A 183 -7.67 -16.02 22.64
CA VAL A 183 -7.82 -14.59 22.91
C VAL A 183 -7.67 -14.33 24.41
N VAL A 184 -8.40 -15.07 25.24
CA VAL A 184 -8.34 -14.96 26.71
C VAL A 184 -6.95 -15.34 27.23
N ALA A 185 -6.36 -16.42 26.71
CA ALA A 185 -5.00 -16.84 27.08
C ALA A 185 -3.95 -15.78 26.72
N SER A 186 -4.00 -15.24 25.49
CA SER A 186 -3.12 -14.17 25.02
C SER A 186 -3.26 -12.91 25.87
N ALA A 187 -4.49 -12.52 26.22
CA ALA A 187 -4.75 -11.36 27.08
C ALA A 187 -4.36 -11.58 28.55
N SER A 188 -4.31 -12.83 29.02
CA SER A 188 -4.00 -13.16 30.42
C SER A 188 -2.49 -13.28 30.67
N ASN A 189 -1.74 -13.80 29.71
CA ASN A 189 -0.30 -13.96 29.80
C ASN A 189 0.37 -13.74 28.44
N PRO A 190 0.44 -12.49 27.93
CA PRO A 190 0.85 -12.20 26.55
C PRO A 190 2.29 -12.63 26.18
N LEU A 191 3.14 -12.84 27.18
CA LEU A 191 4.53 -13.29 27.02
C LEU A 191 4.70 -14.79 27.26
N GLY A 192 3.63 -15.52 27.56
CA GLY A 192 3.64 -16.97 27.71
C GLY A 192 3.80 -17.73 26.39
N GLU A 193 3.84 -19.05 26.48
CA GLU A 193 3.95 -19.97 25.35
C GLU A 193 2.59 -20.60 24.98
N GLY A 194 2.55 -21.38 23.89
CA GLY A 194 1.34 -22.06 23.42
C GLY A 194 0.26 -21.07 22.98
N ASP A 195 -0.98 -21.28 23.43
CA ASP A 195 -2.12 -20.42 23.09
C ASP A 195 -1.96 -18.96 23.57
N CYS A 196 -1.11 -18.73 24.58
CA CYS A 196 -0.77 -17.38 25.04
C CYS A 196 0.01 -16.57 23.99
N ALA A 197 0.76 -17.25 23.12
CA ALA A 197 1.53 -16.62 22.06
C ALA A 197 0.74 -16.51 20.74
N TRP A 198 -0.54 -16.88 20.72
CA TRP A 198 -1.34 -16.95 19.49
C TRP A 198 -1.42 -15.62 18.74
N TRP A 199 -1.52 -14.50 19.45
CA TRP A 199 -1.50 -13.15 18.88
C TRP A 199 -0.26 -12.85 18.03
N LYS A 200 0.87 -13.53 18.30
CA LYS A 200 2.12 -13.35 17.55
C LYS A 200 2.05 -13.87 16.11
N GLY A 201 1.06 -14.70 15.80
CA GLY A 201 0.82 -15.25 14.47
C GLY A 201 -0.05 -14.36 13.56
N ALA A 202 -0.51 -13.20 14.06
CA ALA A 202 -1.30 -12.27 13.27
C ALA A 202 -0.43 -11.50 12.26
N ASP A 203 -1.06 -10.99 11.18
CA ASP A 203 -0.40 -10.08 10.22
C ASP A 203 -0.03 -8.74 10.90
N TYR A 204 -0.82 -8.32 11.90
CA TYR A 204 -0.63 -7.14 12.73
C TYR A 204 -0.64 -7.53 14.22
N PRO A 205 0.47 -8.09 14.74
CA PRO A 205 0.50 -8.73 16.05
C PRO A 205 0.19 -7.78 17.21
N PHE A 206 0.73 -6.56 17.23
CA PHE A 206 0.51 -5.65 18.36
C PHE A 206 -0.92 -5.10 18.37
N LEU A 207 -1.52 -4.83 17.21
CA LEU A 207 -2.95 -4.54 17.12
C LEU A 207 -3.80 -5.73 17.59
N ALA A 208 -3.48 -6.96 17.16
CA ALA A 208 -4.18 -8.16 17.60
C ALA A 208 -4.13 -8.33 19.13
N LEU A 209 -2.98 -8.07 19.75
CA LEU A 209 -2.83 -8.08 21.21
C LEU A 209 -3.75 -7.05 21.89
N GLY A 210 -3.79 -5.82 21.38
CA GLY A 210 -4.70 -4.78 21.87
C GLY A 210 -6.17 -5.21 21.80
N VAL A 211 -6.57 -5.85 20.69
CA VAL A 211 -7.92 -6.40 20.52
C VAL A 211 -8.17 -7.56 21.48
N CYS A 212 -7.18 -8.42 21.75
CA CYS A 212 -7.32 -9.51 22.71
C CYS A 212 -7.62 -9.00 24.13
N PHE A 213 -6.88 -7.97 24.59
CA PHE A 213 -7.15 -7.35 25.89
C PHE A 213 -8.58 -6.78 25.97
N GLU A 214 -9.00 -6.08 24.92
CA GLU A 214 -10.32 -5.44 24.89
C GLU A 214 -11.46 -6.47 24.78
N LEU A 215 -11.32 -7.50 23.94
CA LEU A 215 -12.31 -8.57 23.78
C LEU A 215 -12.49 -9.36 25.07
N ARG A 216 -11.40 -9.73 25.76
CA ARG A 216 -11.47 -10.44 27.04
C ARG A 216 -12.34 -9.67 28.04
N ARG A 217 -12.09 -8.38 28.21
CA ARG A 217 -12.89 -7.56 29.14
C ARG A 217 -14.34 -7.42 28.69
N ALA A 218 -14.59 -7.31 27.39
CA ALA A 218 -15.93 -7.21 26.86
C ALA A 218 -16.75 -8.49 27.12
N ILE A 219 -16.18 -9.68 26.88
CA ILE A 219 -16.87 -10.97 27.07
C ILE A 219 -17.02 -11.35 28.55
N GLU A 220 -16.07 -10.96 29.40
CA GLU A 220 -16.14 -11.17 30.86
C GLU A 220 -17.08 -10.16 31.55
N SER A 221 -17.49 -9.09 30.85
CA SER A 221 -18.42 -8.11 31.41
C SER A 221 -19.84 -8.69 31.58
N PRO A 222 -20.63 -8.21 32.57
CA PRO A 222 -21.98 -8.72 32.79
C PRO A 222 -22.93 -8.55 31.59
N ASP A 223 -22.68 -7.53 30.77
CA ASP A 223 -23.46 -7.19 29.59
C ASP A 223 -22.54 -6.55 28.54
N PRO A 224 -22.05 -7.35 27.55
CA PRO A 224 -21.13 -6.85 26.54
C PRO A 224 -21.65 -5.63 25.78
N THR A 225 -22.98 -5.48 25.62
CA THR A 225 -23.56 -4.33 24.91
C THR A 225 -23.34 -3.00 25.64
N LYS A 226 -23.10 -3.05 26.96
CA LYS A 226 -22.82 -1.87 27.79
C LYS A 226 -21.34 -1.70 28.10
N TYR A 227 -20.49 -2.64 27.69
CA TYR A 227 -19.04 -2.53 27.87
C TYR A 227 -18.51 -1.30 27.15
N MET A 228 -17.76 -0.47 27.88
CA MET A 228 -17.25 0.82 27.41
C MET A 228 -15.88 0.63 26.76
N SER A 229 -15.86 0.53 25.44
CA SER A 229 -14.66 0.29 24.62
C SER A 229 -14.13 1.56 23.97
N ASN A 230 -12.82 1.62 23.76
CA ASN A 230 -12.14 2.72 23.07
C ASN A 230 -11.11 2.26 22.03
N ILE A 231 -11.09 0.97 21.67
CA ILE A 231 -10.24 0.50 20.59
C ILE A 231 -10.77 1.00 19.23
N PRO A 232 -9.92 1.60 18.38
CA PRO A 232 -10.29 1.93 17.02
C PRO A 232 -10.56 0.65 16.20
N ILE A 233 -11.67 0.61 15.47
CA ILE A 233 -11.95 -0.46 14.51
C ILE A 233 -11.67 0.04 13.11
N HIS A 234 -10.78 -0.63 12.40
CA HIS A 234 -10.33 -0.22 11.07
C HIS A 234 -11.22 -0.78 9.98
N GLN A 235 -11.54 0.02 8.98
CA GLN A 235 -12.19 -0.38 7.73
C GLN A 235 -11.32 0.09 6.56
N ASP A 236 -10.80 -0.86 5.78
CA ASP A 236 -9.80 -0.59 4.73
C ASP A 236 -10.44 -0.62 3.33
N GLY A 237 -10.09 0.35 2.48
CA GLY A 237 -10.52 0.38 1.08
C GLY A 237 -9.94 -0.77 0.26
N SER A 238 -10.80 -1.44 -0.53
CA SER A 238 -10.38 -2.55 -1.40
C SER A 238 -9.61 -2.06 -2.63
N CYS A 239 -8.30 -1.85 -2.51
CA CYS A 239 -7.44 -1.26 -3.56
C CYS A 239 -7.95 0.12 -4.02
N ASN A 240 -7.91 1.08 -3.09
CA ASN A 240 -8.54 2.38 -3.21
C ASN A 240 -8.31 3.12 -4.55
N GLY A 241 -7.08 3.14 -5.08
CA GLY A 241 -6.81 3.76 -6.38
C GLY A 241 -7.64 3.20 -7.54
N LEU A 242 -7.85 1.87 -7.58
CA LEU A 242 -8.73 1.24 -8.58
C LEU A 242 -10.21 1.50 -8.31
N GLN A 243 -10.62 1.62 -7.05
CA GLN A 243 -12.00 2.03 -6.71
C GLN A 243 -12.31 3.41 -7.31
N HIS A 244 -11.40 4.37 -7.12
CA HIS A 244 -11.54 5.71 -7.67
C HIS A 244 -11.53 5.72 -9.21
N TYR A 245 -10.67 4.94 -9.88
CA TYR A 245 -10.70 4.83 -11.34
C TYR A 245 -11.96 4.14 -11.88
N ALA A 246 -12.42 3.07 -11.22
CA ALA A 246 -13.63 2.36 -11.63
C ALA A 246 -14.86 3.25 -11.48
N ALA A 247 -14.92 4.09 -10.45
CA ALA A 247 -15.96 5.09 -10.29
C ALA A 247 -15.87 6.21 -11.34
N LEU A 248 -14.69 6.78 -11.58
CA LEU A 248 -14.46 7.79 -12.63
C LEU A 248 -14.90 7.29 -14.01
N GLY A 249 -14.58 6.04 -14.35
CA GLY A 249 -14.88 5.45 -15.64
C GLY A 249 -16.20 4.71 -15.72
N ARG A 250 -16.98 4.66 -14.63
CA ARG A 250 -18.17 3.80 -14.48
C ARG A 250 -17.93 2.37 -14.98
N ASP A 251 -16.79 1.79 -14.61
CA ASP A 251 -16.37 0.46 -15.05
C ASP A 251 -16.98 -0.63 -14.16
N TYR A 252 -18.02 -1.31 -14.64
CA TYR A 252 -18.70 -2.35 -13.86
C TYR A 252 -17.79 -3.55 -13.56
N SER A 253 -17.01 -3.98 -14.56
CA SER A 253 -16.09 -5.13 -14.42
C SER A 253 -14.99 -4.80 -13.43
N GLY A 254 -14.32 -3.66 -13.62
CA GLY A 254 -13.29 -3.17 -12.70
C GLY A 254 -13.84 -2.95 -11.29
N GLY A 255 -15.00 -2.31 -11.18
CA GLY A 255 -15.70 -2.03 -9.91
C GLY A 255 -16.08 -3.29 -9.14
N SER A 256 -16.46 -4.37 -9.83
CA SER A 256 -16.75 -5.67 -9.21
C SER A 256 -15.50 -6.31 -8.59
N GLN A 257 -14.32 -6.11 -9.18
CA GLN A 257 -13.04 -6.63 -8.65
C GLN A 257 -12.55 -5.88 -7.40
N VAL A 258 -13.04 -4.66 -7.19
CA VAL A 258 -12.64 -3.77 -6.08
C VAL A 258 -13.81 -3.41 -5.16
N ASN A 259 -14.83 -4.27 -5.15
CA ASN A 259 -15.96 -4.24 -4.21
C ASN A 259 -16.81 -2.95 -4.28
N LEU A 260 -16.93 -2.30 -5.44
CA LEU A 260 -17.95 -1.26 -5.66
C LEU A 260 -19.34 -1.85 -5.88
N VAL A 261 -19.39 -3.11 -6.32
CA VAL A 261 -20.63 -3.86 -6.55
C VAL A 261 -20.86 -4.81 -5.37
N PRO A 262 -22.08 -4.89 -4.81
CA PRO A 262 -22.39 -5.80 -3.72
C PRO A 262 -22.13 -7.26 -4.11
N ALA A 263 -21.50 -8.00 -3.20
CA ALA A 263 -21.22 -9.42 -3.35
C ALA A 263 -21.33 -10.12 -1.99
N PRO A 264 -21.63 -11.43 -1.94
CA PRO A 264 -21.71 -12.19 -0.68
C PRO A 264 -20.33 -12.41 -0.03
N ARG A 265 -19.25 -12.28 -0.79
CA ARG A 265 -17.86 -12.37 -0.32
C ARG A 265 -17.03 -11.25 -0.97
N PRO A 266 -15.96 -10.78 -0.29
CA PRO A 266 -15.08 -9.77 -0.84
C PRO A 266 -14.33 -10.32 -2.06
N SER A 267 -14.33 -9.55 -3.14
CA SER A 267 -13.44 -9.76 -4.29
C SER A 267 -11.99 -9.49 -3.90
N ASP A 268 -11.08 -10.29 -4.46
CA ASP A 268 -9.64 -10.17 -4.27
C ASP A 268 -8.94 -9.99 -5.61
N VAL A 269 -8.88 -8.74 -6.07
CA VAL A 269 -8.19 -8.35 -7.32
C VAL A 269 -6.77 -8.94 -7.41
N TYR A 270 -6.06 -9.03 -6.28
CA TYR A 270 -4.69 -9.54 -6.25
C TYR A 270 -4.65 -11.04 -6.51
N MET A 271 -5.61 -11.79 -5.97
CA MET A 271 -5.75 -13.22 -6.24
C MET A 271 -6.19 -13.48 -7.68
N GLY A 272 -7.08 -12.64 -8.23
CA GLY A 272 -7.48 -12.70 -9.64
C GLY A 272 -6.28 -12.56 -10.57
N VAL A 273 -5.48 -11.51 -10.40
CA VAL A 273 -4.24 -11.30 -11.16
C VAL A 273 -3.23 -12.43 -10.92
N ALA A 274 -3.05 -12.88 -9.67
CA ALA A 274 -2.14 -13.98 -9.37
C ALA A 274 -2.54 -15.26 -10.12
N THR A 275 -3.83 -15.57 -10.17
CA THR A 275 -4.38 -16.76 -10.86
C THR A 275 -4.11 -16.70 -12.35
N GLU A 276 -4.33 -15.54 -12.96
CA GLU A 276 -4.02 -15.35 -14.39
C GLU A 276 -2.52 -15.48 -14.68
N VAL A 277 -1.67 -14.91 -13.81
CA VAL A 277 -0.21 -15.07 -13.92
C VAL A 277 0.20 -16.53 -13.74
N MET A 278 -0.37 -17.26 -12.76
CA MET A 278 -0.11 -18.69 -12.56
C MET A 278 -0.47 -19.50 -13.80
N ALA A 279 -1.65 -19.28 -14.39
CA ALA A 279 -2.05 -19.95 -15.63
C ALA A 279 -1.10 -19.67 -16.80
N LYS A 280 -0.66 -18.41 -16.96
CA LYS A 280 0.34 -18.04 -17.99
C LYS A 280 1.69 -18.70 -17.73
N VAL A 281 2.12 -18.78 -16.47
CA VAL A 281 3.35 -19.48 -16.06
C VAL A 281 3.27 -20.98 -16.35
N GLU A 282 2.17 -21.64 -16.01
CA GLU A 282 1.98 -23.06 -16.29
C GLU A 282 2.02 -23.37 -17.79
N ASN A 283 1.35 -22.53 -18.60
CA ASN A 283 1.36 -22.65 -20.05
C ASN A 283 2.77 -22.47 -20.65
N ASP A 284 3.49 -21.42 -20.25
CA ASP A 284 4.85 -21.15 -20.73
C ASP A 284 5.85 -22.24 -20.26
N ALA A 285 5.64 -22.82 -19.07
CA ALA A 285 6.46 -23.91 -18.55
C ALA A 285 6.26 -25.23 -19.32
N ALA A 286 5.07 -25.44 -19.88
CA ALA A 286 4.69 -26.62 -20.66
C ALA A 286 5.08 -26.54 -22.15
N LEU A 287 5.67 -25.42 -22.62
CA LEU A 287 6.04 -25.24 -24.03
C LEU A 287 6.99 -26.35 -24.53
N GLY A 288 6.65 -26.95 -25.67
CA GLY A 288 7.45 -27.96 -26.37
C GLY A 288 8.65 -27.37 -27.14
N VAL A 289 9.33 -26.36 -26.58
CA VAL A 289 10.50 -25.72 -27.21
C VAL A 289 11.83 -26.30 -26.69
N PRO A 290 12.90 -26.29 -27.50
CA PRO A 290 14.25 -26.72 -27.09
C PRO A 290 14.80 -25.91 -25.91
N SER A 291 15.85 -26.40 -25.25
CA SER A 291 16.51 -25.67 -24.16
C SER A 291 17.21 -24.41 -24.66
N VAL A 292 17.49 -23.48 -23.75
CA VAL A 292 18.21 -22.23 -24.08
C VAL A 292 19.59 -22.56 -24.67
N GLU A 293 20.25 -23.58 -24.14
CA GLU A 293 21.55 -24.08 -24.58
C GLU A 293 21.48 -24.65 -26.00
N GLU A 294 20.45 -25.46 -26.30
CA GLU A 294 20.21 -26.02 -27.63
C GLU A 294 19.98 -24.93 -28.68
N VAL A 295 19.13 -23.94 -28.38
CA VAL A 295 18.86 -22.85 -29.31
C VAL A 295 20.09 -21.97 -29.51
N ARG A 296 20.89 -21.71 -28.46
CA ARG A 296 22.18 -20.99 -28.58
C ARG A 296 23.16 -21.74 -29.48
N ALA A 297 23.25 -23.06 -29.36
CA ALA A 297 24.09 -23.89 -30.22
C ALA A 297 23.62 -23.82 -31.69
N MET A 298 22.31 -23.86 -31.94
CA MET A 298 21.74 -23.69 -33.28
C MET A 298 22.06 -22.31 -33.87
N LEU A 299 22.00 -21.24 -33.05
CA LEU A 299 22.34 -19.87 -33.45
C LEU A 299 23.83 -19.71 -33.79
N ALA A 300 24.73 -20.31 -33.00
CA ALA A 300 26.15 -20.30 -33.26
C ALA A 300 26.53 -21.05 -34.54
N GLY A 301 25.73 -22.05 -34.94
CA GLY A 301 25.89 -22.79 -36.19
C GLY A 301 25.34 -22.07 -37.43
N VAL A 302 24.74 -20.89 -37.31
CA VAL A 302 24.25 -20.13 -38.48
C VAL A 302 25.42 -19.39 -39.14
N PRO A 303 25.68 -19.60 -40.45
CA PRO A 303 26.72 -18.90 -41.19
C PRO A 303 26.64 -17.38 -41.02
N ASP A 304 27.80 -16.71 -41.06
CA ASP A 304 27.86 -15.25 -41.04
C ASP A 304 27.87 -14.65 -42.44
N ASP A 305 26.78 -14.93 -43.17
CA ASP A 305 26.49 -14.32 -44.46
C ASP A 305 25.24 -13.43 -44.38
N ASP A 306 25.17 -12.44 -45.27
CA ASP A 306 24.15 -11.39 -45.21
C ASP A 306 22.92 -11.70 -46.09
N THR A 307 22.74 -12.97 -46.43
CA THR A 307 21.66 -13.45 -47.30
C THR A 307 20.29 -13.33 -46.63
N ALA A 308 19.23 -13.22 -47.44
CA ALA A 308 17.86 -13.12 -46.95
C ALA A 308 17.44 -14.38 -46.16
N GLU A 309 17.87 -15.56 -46.59
CA GLU A 309 17.58 -16.85 -45.93
C GLU A 309 18.27 -16.95 -44.55
N THR A 310 19.55 -16.57 -44.47
CA THR A 310 20.29 -16.55 -43.20
C THR A 310 19.69 -15.54 -42.21
N LYS A 311 19.27 -14.35 -42.69
CA LYS A 311 18.55 -13.37 -41.87
C LYS A 311 17.23 -13.91 -41.34
N ALA A 312 16.39 -14.52 -42.20
CA ALA A 312 15.14 -15.12 -41.80
C ALA A 312 15.34 -16.25 -40.77
N ARG A 313 16.37 -17.10 -40.97
CA ARG A 313 16.73 -18.17 -40.04
C ARG A 313 17.20 -17.63 -38.68
N ARG A 314 18.04 -16.58 -38.67
CA ARG A 314 18.46 -15.89 -37.43
C ARG A 314 17.27 -15.31 -36.67
N ILE A 315 16.32 -14.67 -37.36
CA ILE A 315 15.10 -14.13 -36.74
C ILE A 315 14.29 -15.26 -36.09
N LYS A 316 14.05 -16.36 -36.82
CA LYS A 316 13.30 -17.50 -36.29
C LYS A 316 13.97 -18.12 -35.05
N LEU A 317 15.29 -18.28 -35.07
CA LEU A 317 16.04 -18.82 -33.94
C LEU A 317 16.08 -17.85 -32.75
N ARG A 318 16.08 -16.53 -32.98
CA ARG A 318 15.92 -15.53 -31.91
C ARG A 318 14.54 -15.64 -31.24
N THR A 319 13.46 -15.77 -32.01
CA THR A 319 12.12 -16.00 -31.46
C THR A 319 12.05 -17.30 -30.65
N LEU A 320 12.68 -18.38 -31.13
CA LEU A 320 12.81 -19.64 -30.39
C LEU A 320 13.63 -19.48 -29.09
N LEU A 321 14.68 -18.64 -29.11
CA LEU A 321 15.49 -18.37 -27.92
C LEU A 321 14.68 -17.63 -26.87
N ASP A 322 13.89 -16.63 -27.28
CA ASP A 322 12.98 -15.91 -26.38
C ASP A 322 11.95 -16.86 -25.75
N GLN A 323 11.36 -17.77 -26.55
CA GLN A 323 10.44 -18.80 -26.05
C GLN A 323 11.11 -19.76 -25.06
N ALA A 324 12.34 -20.20 -25.35
CA ALA A 324 13.11 -21.08 -24.46
C ALA A 324 13.47 -20.38 -23.14
N GLN A 325 13.81 -19.08 -23.18
CA GLN A 325 14.07 -18.27 -21.99
C GLN A 325 12.81 -18.08 -21.14
N ARG A 326 11.67 -17.79 -21.77
CA ARG A 326 10.37 -17.71 -21.09
C ARG A 326 10.02 -19.02 -20.41
N LYS A 327 10.15 -20.15 -21.11
CA LYS A 327 9.96 -21.49 -20.56
C LYS A 327 10.85 -21.73 -19.33
N LYS A 328 12.14 -21.39 -19.40
CA LYS A 328 13.07 -21.53 -18.26
C LYS A 328 12.60 -20.73 -17.05
N CYS A 329 12.23 -19.47 -17.24
CA CYS A 329 11.73 -18.61 -16.16
C CYS A 329 10.40 -19.13 -15.60
N ALA A 330 9.52 -19.62 -16.47
CA ALA A 330 8.23 -20.18 -16.11
C ALA A 330 8.39 -21.45 -15.26
N GLN A 331 9.29 -22.36 -15.64
CA GLN A 331 9.62 -23.54 -14.87
C GLN A 331 10.18 -23.20 -13.48
N PHE A 332 11.05 -22.18 -13.40
CA PHE A 332 11.60 -21.70 -12.14
C PHE A 332 10.54 -21.12 -11.19
N LEU A 333 9.52 -20.46 -11.74
CA LEU A 333 8.44 -19.83 -10.97
C LEU A 333 7.23 -20.74 -10.72
N ASN A 334 7.18 -21.91 -11.35
CA ASN A 334 6.04 -22.81 -11.24
C ASN A 334 5.86 -23.27 -9.78
N GLY A 335 4.66 -23.08 -9.22
CA GLY A 335 4.38 -23.32 -7.79
C GLY A 335 5.03 -22.34 -6.81
N ILE A 336 5.68 -21.26 -7.29
CA ILE A 336 6.24 -20.18 -6.46
C ILE A 336 5.33 -18.94 -6.44
N ILE A 337 4.63 -18.66 -7.54
CA ILE A 337 3.76 -17.49 -7.64
C ILE A 337 2.59 -17.61 -6.67
N THR A 338 2.40 -16.56 -5.86
CA THR A 338 1.28 -16.44 -4.93
C THR A 338 0.72 -15.01 -4.99
N ARG A 339 -0.44 -14.81 -4.38
CA ARG A 339 -0.99 -13.46 -4.13
C ARG A 339 0.06 -12.51 -3.54
N LYS A 340 0.87 -12.96 -2.58
CA LYS A 340 1.89 -12.13 -1.90
C LYS A 340 2.96 -11.61 -2.85
N VAL A 341 3.33 -12.39 -3.88
CA VAL A 341 4.35 -12.02 -4.87
C VAL A 341 3.87 -10.87 -5.77
N VAL A 342 2.59 -10.88 -6.20
CA VAL A 342 2.05 -9.89 -7.15
C VAL A 342 1.36 -8.70 -6.49
N LYS A 343 0.91 -8.83 -5.23
CA LYS A 343 0.10 -7.82 -4.50
C LYS A 343 0.68 -6.42 -4.58
N GLN A 344 1.96 -6.26 -4.27
CA GLN A 344 2.60 -4.93 -4.23
C GLN A 344 2.64 -4.28 -5.62
N THR A 345 2.93 -5.06 -6.66
CA THR A 345 2.97 -4.58 -8.04
C THR A 345 1.59 -4.11 -8.47
N VAL A 346 0.56 -4.93 -8.29
CA VAL A 346 -0.82 -4.57 -8.64
C VAL A 346 -1.29 -3.31 -7.90
N MET A 347 -1.02 -3.24 -6.60
CA MET A 347 -1.39 -2.09 -5.76
C MET A 347 -0.70 -0.79 -6.18
N THR A 348 0.53 -0.85 -6.69
CA THR A 348 1.32 0.34 -7.00
C THR A 348 1.29 0.74 -8.47
N SER A 349 0.91 -0.17 -9.38
CA SER A 349 0.81 0.11 -10.82
C SER A 349 -0.26 1.14 -11.16
N VAL A 350 -1.36 1.18 -10.41
CA VAL A 350 -2.41 2.21 -10.57
C VAL A 350 -1.94 3.60 -10.14
N TYR A 351 -0.83 3.66 -9.41
CA TYR A 351 -0.15 4.89 -9.04
C TYR A 351 1.06 5.22 -9.94
N GLY A 352 1.14 4.60 -11.12
CA GLY A 352 2.16 4.93 -12.12
C GLY A 352 3.50 4.22 -11.94
N VAL A 353 3.54 3.10 -11.21
CA VAL A 353 4.75 2.25 -11.19
C VAL A 353 5.07 1.74 -12.59
N THR A 354 6.33 1.91 -12.99
CA THR A 354 6.86 1.44 -14.27
C THR A 354 7.30 -0.02 -14.19
N TYR A 355 7.54 -0.65 -15.34
CA TYR A 355 8.10 -2.00 -15.43
C TYR A 355 9.34 -2.21 -14.55
N ILE A 356 10.26 -1.23 -14.51
CA ILE A 356 11.47 -1.31 -13.68
C ILE A 356 11.12 -1.36 -12.20
N GLY A 357 10.12 -0.58 -11.77
CA GLY A 357 9.62 -0.60 -10.40
C GLY A 357 8.93 -1.91 -10.05
N ALA A 358 8.05 -2.39 -10.93
CA ALA A 358 7.35 -3.67 -10.79
C ALA A 358 8.32 -4.85 -10.65
N ARG A 359 9.35 -4.92 -11.51
CA ARG A 359 10.41 -5.94 -11.43
C ARG A 359 11.10 -5.92 -10.07
N LYS A 360 11.48 -4.74 -9.56
CA LYS A 360 12.15 -4.62 -8.25
C LYS A 360 11.26 -5.11 -7.10
N GLN A 361 9.97 -4.79 -7.13
CA GLN A 361 9.02 -5.25 -6.11
C GLN A 361 8.85 -6.76 -6.13
N ILE A 362 8.68 -7.36 -7.32
CA ILE A 362 8.57 -8.81 -7.48
C ILE A 362 9.89 -9.50 -7.06
N SER A 363 11.03 -8.98 -7.49
CA SER A 363 12.35 -9.50 -7.11
C SER A 363 12.51 -9.53 -5.58
N ALA A 364 12.16 -8.46 -4.87
CA ALA A 364 12.21 -8.43 -3.41
C ALA A 364 11.32 -9.52 -2.77
N ARG A 365 10.11 -9.76 -3.29
CA ARG A 365 9.21 -10.81 -2.79
C ARG A 365 9.71 -12.22 -3.12
N LEU A 366 10.33 -12.42 -4.28
CA LEU A 366 10.95 -13.69 -4.62
C LEU A 366 12.13 -13.99 -3.69
N HIS A 367 13.01 -13.02 -3.42
CA HIS A 367 14.10 -13.18 -2.45
C HIS A 367 13.57 -13.61 -1.08
N GLU A 368 12.57 -12.92 -0.55
CA GLU A 368 11.91 -13.30 0.71
C GLU A 368 11.38 -14.73 0.65
N THR A 369 10.67 -15.09 -0.42
CA THR A 369 10.05 -16.42 -0.58
C THR A 369 11.10 -17.54 -0.60
N PHE A 370 12.19 -17.37 -1.35
CA PHE A 370 13.25 -18.38 -1.42
C PHE A 370 14.04 -18.46 -0.10
N LEU A 371 14.28 -17.34 0.59
CA LEU A 371 14.88 -17.34 1.92
C LEU A 371 14.01 -18.08 2.94
N THR A 372 12.69 -17.83 2.96
CA THR A 372 11.76 -18.54 3.87
C THR A 372 11.70 -20.04 3.59
N LYS A 373 11.93 -20.45 2.35
CA LYS A 373 12.03 -21.87 1.96
C LYS A 373 13.40 -22.51 2.30
N GLY A 374 14.32 -21.77 2.92
CA GLY A 374 15.62 -22.28 3.36
C GLY A 374 16.70 -22.29 2.28
N HIS A 375 16.50 -21.60 1.16
CA HIS A 375 17.53 -21.48 0.13
C HIS A 375 18.61 -20.48 0.53
N ILE A 376 19.87 -20.82 0.27
CA ILE A 376 21.00 -19.91 0.40
C ILE A 376 21.03 -19.01 -0.84
N MET A 377 21.12 -17.69 -0.63
CA MET A 377 21.19 -16.71 -1.72
C MET A 377 22.61 -16.65 -2.30
N ASP A 378 22.89 -17.55 -3.25
CA ASP A 378 24.13 -17.53 -4.03
C ASP A 378 23.98 -16.71 -5.34
N GLU A 379 25.10 -16.48 -6.02
CA GLU A 379 25.16 -15.67 -7.25
C GLU A 379 24.27 -16.22 -8.36
N LYS A 380 24.15 -17.55 -8.45
CA LYS A 380 23.33 -18.22 -9.47
C LYS A 380 21.84 -18.00 -9.20
N LEU A 381 21.41 -18.16 -7.96
CA LEU A 381 20.03 -17.97 -7.57
C LEU A 381 19.62 -16.49 -7.66
N GLU A 382 20.51 -15.56 -7.31
CA GLU A 382 20.27 -14.12 -7.49
C GLU A 382 20.05 -13.78 -8.98
N ASP A 383 20.83 -14.36 -9.89
CA ASP A 383 20.66 -14.18 -11.35
C ASP A 383 19.35 -14.80 -11.87
N GLU A 384 19.01 -16.02 -11.42
CA GLU A 384 17.74 -16.67 -11.75
C GLU A 384 16.54 -15.87 -11.25
N ILE A 385 16.58 -15.36 -10.02
CA ILE A 385 15.55 -14.46 -9.47
C ILE A 385 15.45 -13.17 -10.29
N TYR A 386 16.57 -12.60 -10.73
CA TYR A 386 16.55 -11.40 -11.55
C TYR A 386 15.80 -11.64 -12.87
N HIS A 387 16.15 -12.69 -13.61
CA HIS A 387 15.48 -13.02 -14.87
C HIS A 387 14.02 -13.42 -14.69
N ALA A 388 13.72 -14.23 -13.67
CA ALA A 388 12.37 -14.61 -13.32
C ALA A 388 11.51 -13.40 -12.93
N SER A 389 12.07 -12.41 -12.22
CA SER A 389 11.37 -11.19 -11.84
C SER A 389 11.00 -10.31 -13.04
N CYS A 390 11.83 -10.27 -14.09
CA CYS A 390 11.52 -9.59 -15.35
C CYS A 390 10.31 -10.22 -16.02
N TYR A 391 10.35 -11.54 -16.21
CA TYR A 391 9.28 -12.32 -16.82
C TYR A 391 7.96 -12.20 -16.03
N CYS A 392 8.01 -12.35 -14.71
CA CYS A 392 6.83 -12.23 -13.85
C CYS A 392 6.25 -10.81 -13.84
N ALA A 393 7.09 -9.77 -13.88
CA ALA A 393 6.63 -8.38 -13.99
C ALA A 393 5.90 -8.13 -15.30
N GLU A 394 6.40 -8.65 -16.41
CA GLU A 394 5.75 -8.57 -17.71
C GLU A 394 4.36 -9.23 -17.69
N LEU A 395 4.27 -10.46 -17.18
CA LEU A 395 2.99 -11.18 -17.06
C LEU A 395 2.00 -10.46 -16.14
N THR A 396 2.47 -9.99 -14.98
CA THR A 396 1.63 -9.28 -14.00
C THR A 396 1.08 -7.99 -14.60
N MET A 397 1.93 -7.20 -15.27
CA MET A 397 1.52 -5.95 -15.93
C MET A 397 0.61 -6.17 -17.14
N GLY A 398 0.83 -7.24 -17.89
CA GLY A 398 -0.06 -7.65 -18.98
C GLY A 398 -1.45 -8.01 -18.48
N SER A 399 -1.54 -8.82 -17.42
CA SER A 399 -2.81 -9.31 -16.84
C SER A 399 -3.67 -8.18 -16.25
N MET A 400 -3.05 -7.13 -15.71
CA MET A 400 -3.81 -5.93 -15.28
C MET A 400 -4.44 -5.15 -16.45
N GLY A 401 -3.81 -5.20 -17.64
CA GLY A 401 -4.33 -4.51 -18.81
C GLY A 401 -5.71 -5.01 -19.20
N ASP A 402 -5.91 -6.32 -19.16
CA ASP A 402 -7.17 -6.96 -19.56
C ASP A 402 -8.29 -6.70 -18.55
N LEU A 403 -7.97 -6.67 -17.24
CA LEU A 403 -8.93 -6.45 -16.16
C LEU A 403 -9.34 -4.98 -15.95
N PHE A 404 -8.48 -4.01 -16.30
CA PHE A 404 -8.65 -2.58 -15.94
C PHE A 404 -8.47 -1.63 -17.13
N ASN A 405 -9.08 -1.98 -18.27
CA ASN A 405 -9.01 -1.19 -19.49
C ASN A 405 -9.52 0.25 -19.32
N SER A 406 -10.62 0.46 -18.57
CA SER A 406 -11.17 1.80 -18.32
C SER A 406 -10.21 2.67 -17.51
N ALA A 407 -9.67 2.13 -16.41
CA ALA A 407 -8.66 2.82 -15.59
C ALA A 407 -7.42 3.22 -16.41
N ARG A 408 -6.93 2.30 -17.27
CA ARG A 408 -5.81 2.57 -18.18
C ARG A 408 -6.13 3.68 -19.20
N GLY A 409 -7.34 3.68 -19.74
CA GLY A 409 -7.83 4.73 -20.64
C GLY A 409 -7.80 6.10 -19.97
N ILE A 410 -8.33 6.21 -18.75
CA ILE A 410 -8.34 7.45 -17.97
C ILE A 410 -6.92 7.89 -17.60
N MET A 411 -6.07 6.97 -17.13
CA MET A 411 -4.66 7.28 -16.84
C MET A 411 -3.92 7.82 -18.05
N ALA A 412 -4.14 7.22 -19.23
CA ALA A 412 -3.54 7.68 -20.47
C ALA A 412 -4.06 9.06 -20.89
N TRP A 413 -5.37 9.31 -20.75
CA TRP A 413 -5.98 10.60 -21.03
C TRP A 413 -5.45 11.70 -20.11
N LEU A 414 -5.40 11.47 -18.80
CA LEU A 414 -4.81 12.38 -17.82
C LEU A 414 -3.35 12.69 -18.20
N ALA A 415 -2.54 11.66 -18.45
CA ALA A 415 -1.14 11.83 -18.83
C ALA A 415 -0.97 12.67 -20.12
N LYS A 416 -1.85 12.51 -21.12
CA LYS A 416 -1.86 13.35 -22.32
C LYS A 416 -2.20 14.81 -22.00
N CYS A 417 -3.20 15.05 -21.14
CA CYS A 417 -3.56 16.40 -20.70
C CYS A 417 -2.39 17.12 -20.02
N ALA A 418 -1.73 16.46 -19.07
CA ALA A 418 -0.54 17.02 -18.40
C ALA A 418 0.63 17.24 -19.38
N GLY A 419 0.80 16.36 -20.36
CA GLY A 419 1.78 16.53 -21.43
C GLY A 419 1.53 17.79 -22.26
N LYS A 420 0.27 18.04 -22.66
CA LYS A 420 -0.13 19.24 -23.38
C LYS A 420 0.05 20.49 -22.52
N ALA A 421 -0.52 20.52 -21.31
CA ALA A 421 -0.34 21.65 -20.39
C ALA A 421 1.14 21.99 -20.14
N GLY A 422 2.01 20.98 -20.02
CA GLY A 422 3.45 21.18 -19.85
C GLY A 422 4.15 21.90 -21.02
N LEU A 423 3.62 21.82 -22.25
CA LEU A 423 4.17 22.53 -23.41
C LEU A 423 4.01 24.05 -23.31
N SER A 424 3.04 24.53 -22.54
CA SER A 424 2.86 25.96 -22.28
C SER A 424 3.87 26.50 -21.25
N GLY A 425 4.80 25.67 -20.76
CA GLY A 425 5.77 26.00 -19.72
C GLY A 425 5.16 26.15 -18.32
N GLN A 426 3.87 25.82 -18.13
CA GLN A 426 3.19 25.88 -16.84
C GLN A 426 3.06 24.49 -16.21
N PRO A 427 3.13 24.37 -14.87
CA PRO A 427 2.88 23.11 -14.19
C PRO A 427 1.40 22.74 -14.31
N MET A 428 1.13 21.43 -14.33
CA MET A 428 -0.22 20.90 -14.26
C MET A 428 -0.85 21.30 -12.92
N SER A 429 -2.06 21.84 -12.97
CA SER A 429 -2.85 22.15 -11.77
C SER A 429 -4.34 21.99 -12.02
N TRP A 430 -5.09 21.72 -10.96
CA TRP A 430 -6.55 21.55 -10.95
C TRP A 430 -7.09 21.96 -9.59
N ILE A 431 -8.41 22.09 -9.47
CA ILE A 431 -9.06 22.32 -8.18
C ILE A 431 -9.81 21.04 -7.77
N THR A 432 -9.64 20.59 -6.54
CA THR A 432 -10.43 19.45 -6.02
C THR A 432 -11.89 19.86 -5.80
N PRO A 433 -12.83 18.90 -5.70
CA PRO A 433 -14.23 19.20 -5.39
C PRO A 433 -14.44 19.90 -4.03
N LEU A 434 -13.49 19.77 -3.10
CA LEU A 434 -13.47 20.50 -1.82
C LEU A 434 -12.79 21.88 -1.91
N GLY A 435 -12.39 22.32 -3.10
CA GLY A 435 -11.84 23.65 -3.36
C GLY A 435 -10.33 23.78 -3.17
N LEU A 436 -9.58 22.68 -3.05
CA LEU A 436 -8.10 22.72 -2.93
C LEU A 436 -7.47 22.98 -4.30
N PRO A 437 -6.73 24.08 -4.51
CA PRO A 437 -5.93 24.26 -5.72
C PRO A 437 -4.66 23.41 -5.63
N VAL A 438 -4.56 22.36 -6.44
CA VAL A 438 -3.42 21.45 -6.47
C VAL A 438 -2.49 21.84 -7.62
N VAL A 439 -1.20 22.04 -7.34
CA VAL A 439 -0.18 22.35 -8.36
C VAL A 439 0.95 21.34 -8.28
N GLN A 440 1.29 20.70 -9.41
CA GLN A 440 2.40 19.76 -9.44
C GLN A 440 3.76 20.46 -9.39
N PRO A 441 4.65 20.13 -8.42
CA PRO A 441 5.90 20.85 -8.22
C PRO A 441 7.03 20.43 -9.18
N TYR A 442 6.77 19.57 -10.16
CA TYR A 442 7.82 18.93 -10.94
C TYR A 442 8.46 19.86 -11.97
N ARG A 443 9.69 20.27 -11.67
CA ARG A 443 10.59 21.04 -12.53
C ARG A 443 11.86 20.24 -12.84
N SER A 444 12.57 20.64 -13.89
CA SER A 444 13.90 20.10 -14.19
C SER A 444 14.86 20.41 -13.05
N LYS A 445 15.75 19.47 -12.74
CA LYS A 445 16.72 19.62 -11.65
C LYS A 445 17.98 20.29 -12.17
N SER A 446 18.45 21.33 -11.50
CA SER A 446 19.81 21.84 -11.68
C SER A 446 20.64 21.40 -10.47
N THR A 447 21.72 20.65 -10.72
CA THR A 447 22.63 20.21 -9.66
C THR A 447 23.95 20.94 -9.77
N LYS A 448 24.34 21.64 -8.71
CA LYS A 448 25.65 22.30 -8.61
C LYS A 448 26.47 21.64 -7.52
N GLN A 449 27.60 21.07 -7.89
CA GLN A 449 28.53 20.51 -6.91
C GLN A 449 29.46 21.61 -6.38
N VAL A 450 29.46 21.82 -5.08
CA VAL A 450 30.35 22.73 -4.36
C VAL A 450 31.42 21.90 -3.67
N ARG A 451 32.67 22.07 -4.09
CA ARG A 451 33.81 21.44 -3.44
C ARG A 451 34.23 22.28 -2.24
N THR A 452 34.22 21.69 -1.05
CA THR A 452 34.78 22.28 0.17
C THR A 452 36.13 21.64 0.49
N LYS A 453 36.82 22.10 1.54
CA LYS A 453 38.07 21.48 2.01
C LYS A 453 37.86 20.08 2.62
N VAL A 454 36.65 19.75 3.06
CA VAL A 454 36.35 18.51 3.80
C VAL A 454 35.54 17.52 2.95
N GLN A 455 34.61 18.02 2.13
CA GLN A 455 33.71 17.19 1.33
C GLN A 455 33.17 17.91 0.09
N HIS A 456 32.48 17.16 -0.77
CA HIS A 456 31.71 17.72 -1.88
C HIS A 456 30.24 17.83 -1.47
N VAL A 457 29.65 19.01 -1.61
CA VAL A 457 28.23 19.27 -1.34
C VAL A 457 27.50 19.38 -2.67
N LEU A 458 26.48 18.55 -2.90
CA LEU A 458 25.62 18.68 -4.08
C LEU A 458 24.44 19.59 -3.73
N MET A 459 24.41 20.81 -4.28
CA MET A 459 23.25 21.69 -4.18
C MET A 459 22.27 21.38 -5.31
N VAL A 460 21.02 21.15 -4.98
CA VAL A 460 19.95 20.96 -5.97
C VAL A 460 19.08 22.20 -5.95
N ASP A 461 19.06 22.94 -7.05
CA ASP A 461 18.18 24.08 -7.26
C ASP A 461 17.06 23.69 -8.22
N ASN A 462 15.82 23.87 -7.77
CA ASN A 462 14.61 23.58 -8.53
C ASN A 462 13.81 24.85 -8.83
N ASP A 463 14.07 25.95 -8.13
CA ASP A 463 13.28 27.17 -8.25
C ASP A 463 13.68 27.93 -9.52
N GLY A 464 12.68 28.37 -10.28
CA GLY A 464 12.89 29.01 -11.59
C GLY A 464 13.28 28.06 -12.73
N GLN A 465 13.49 26.76 -12.47
CA GLN A 465 13.79 25.79 -13.53
C GLN A 465 12.57 25.51 -14.42
N PRO A 466 12.74 25.20 -15.72
CA PRO A 466 11.64 24.82 -16.60
C PRO A 466 10.86 23.62 -16.07
N VAL A 467 9.56 23.55 -16.42
CA VAL A 467 8.70 22.44 -16.04
C VAL A 467 9.22 21.13 -16.65
N SER A 468 9.26 20.06 -15.86
CA SER A 468 9.64 18.74 -16.34
C SER A 468 8.43 18.03 -16.94
N ILE A 469 8.20 18.20 -18.24
CA ILE A 469 7.02 17.65 -18.95
C ILE A 469 6.88 16.13 -18.72
N GLY A 470 7.99 15.39 -18.80
CA GLY A 470 7.98 13.94 -18.58
C GLY A 470 7.50 13.55 -17.18
N ARG A 471 7.93 14.29 -16.13
CA ARG A 471 7.51 14.04 -14.74
C ARG A 471 6.08 14.47 -14.49
N GLN A 472 5.66 15.61 -15.04
CA GLN A 472 4.26 16.08 -14.97
C GLN A 472 3.32 15.03 -15.56
N LYS A 473 3.64 14.55 -16.77
CA LYS A 473 2.90 13.49 -17.46
C LYS A 473 2.77 12.21 -16.65
N SER A 474 3.89 11.69 -16.12
CA SER A 474 3.88 10.42 -15.39
C SER A 474 3.22 10.52 -14.01
N ALA A 475 3.27 11.68 -13.38
CA ALA A 475 2.79 11.88 -12.00
C ALA A 475 1.36 12.42 -11.93
N PHE A 476 0.78 12.93 -13.01
CA PHE A 476 -0.57 13.48 -12.97
C PHE A 476 -1.66 12.45 -12.65
N PRO A 477 -1.73 11.27 -13.29
CA PRO A 477 -2.73 10.28 -12.94
C PRO A 477 -2.75 9.89 -11.44
N PRO A 478 -1.62 9.48 -10.81
CA PRO A 478 -1.63 9.17 -9.39
C PRO A 478 -1.98 10.39 -8.51
N ASN A 479 -1.47 11.57 -8.83
CA ASN A 479 -1.71 12.75 -8.02
C ASN A 479 -3.17 13.22 -8.09
N PHE A 480 -3.83 13.07 -9.24
CA PHE A 480 -5.24 13.38 -9.40
C PHE A 480 -6.10 12.44 -8.56
N VAL A 481 -5.90 11.12 -8.66
CA VAL A 481 -6.61 10.14 -7.82
C VAL A 481 -6.32 10.36 -6.34
N HIS A 482 -5.08 10.66 -5.96
CA HIS A 482 -4.75 11.00 -4.57
C HIS A 482 -5.48 12.25 -4.05
N SER A 483 -5.79 13.20 -4.93
CA SER A 483 -6.59 14.35 -4.52
C SER A 483 -8.07 14.01 -4.32
N LEU A 484 -8.58 13.01 -5.05
CA LEU A 484 -9.95 12.52 -4.91
C LEU A 484 -10.11 11.62 -3.68
N ASP A 485 -9.15 10.74 -3.40
CA ASP A 485 -9.17 9.92 -2.17
C ASP A 485 -9.15 10.78 -0.91
N SER A 486 -8.34 11.83 -0.92
CA SER A 486 -8.25 12.80 0.15
C SER A 486 -9.54 13.60 0.30
N THR A 487 -10.16 13.96 -0.82
CA THR A 487 -11.47 14.64 -0.84
C THR A 487 -12.55 13.75 -0.23
N HIS A 488 -12.61 12.48 -0.62
CA HIS A 488 -13.55 11.50 -0.08
C HIS A 488 -13.35 11.27 1.43
N MET A 489 -12.10 11.16 1.88
CA MET A 489 -11.78 11.03 3.31
C MET A 489 -12.25 12.25 4.10
N MET A 490 -11.96 13.47 3.63
CA MET A 490 -12.35 14.69 4.34
C MET A 490 -13.87 14.90 4.36
N LEU A 491 -14.58 14.56 3.28
CA LEU A 491 -16.05 14.57 3.25
C LEU A 491 -16.62 13.60 4.29
N THR A 492 -16.10 12.37 4.32
CA THR A 492 -16.49 11.33 5.29
C THR A 492 -16.20 11.77 6.72
N ALA A 493 -15.02 12.33 6.98
CA ALA A 493 -14.60 12.81 8.30
C ALA A 493 -15.57 13.88 8.82
N ARG A 494 -15.97 14.84 7.97
CA ARG A 494 -16.95 15.87 8.35
C ARG A 494 -18.29 15.27 8.71
N ARG A 495 -18.83 14.35 7.91
CA ARG A 495 -20.10 13.67 8.23
C ARG A 495 -20.04 12.90 9.55
N CYS A 496 -18.93 12.21 9.79
CA CYS A 496 -18.76 11.42 11.00
C CYS A 496 -18.62 12.31 12.26
N LEU A 497 -17.74 13.32 12.21
CA LEU A 497 -17.39 14.14 13.36
C LEU A 497 -18.43 15.22 13.66
N GLU A 498 -19.01 15.85 12.62
CA GLU A 498 -19.93 16.97 12.78
C GLU A 498 -21.39 16.53 12.87
N ASP A 499 -21.86 15.75 11.89
CA ASP A 499 -23.29 15.41 11.77
C ASP A 499 -23.65 14.24 12.70
N GLU A 500 -22.88 13.16 12.64
CA GLU A 500 -23.11 11.93 13.42
C GLU A 500 -22.52 11.99 14.83
N LYS A 501 -21.57 12.90 15.08
CA LYS A 501 -20.86 13.07 16.36
C LYS A 501 -20.18 11.78 16.84
N ILE A 502 -19.60 11.02 15.92
CA ILE A 502 -18.80 9.84 16.19
C ILE A 502 -17.31 10.15 15.97
N SER A 503 -16.42 9.50 16.71
CA SER A 503 -14.98 9.65 16.51
C SER A 503 -14.57 9.09 15.15
N PHE A 504 -13.68 9.79 14.47
CA PHE A 504 -13.15 9.38 13.16
C PHE A 504 -11.65 9.63 13.12
N ALA A 505 -10.90 8.63 12.69
CA ALA A 505 -9.50 8.76 12.33
C ALA A 505 -9.25 8.06 11.00
N ALA A 506 -8.18 8.44 10.30
CA ALA A 506 -7.89 7.81 9.02
C ALA A 506 -6.40 7.71 8.72
N VAL A 507 -6.01 6.60 8.10
CA VAL A 507 -4.72 6.44 7.43
C VAL A 507 -5.00 6.39 5.93
N HIS A 508 -5.15 7.57 5.34
CA HIS A 508 -5.51 7.76 3.93
C HIS A 508 -6.80 7.03 3.53
N ASP A 509 -6.71 5.78 3.08
CA ASP A 509 -7.79 4.90 2.62
C ASP A 509 -8.22 3.85 3.67
N SER A 510 -7.82 4.03 4.93
CA SER A 510 -8.24 3.24 6.08
C SER A 510 -8.99 4.12 7.08
N TYR A 511 -10.28 3.86 7.34
CA TYR A 511 -11.15 4.71 8.17
C TYR A 511 -11.52 4.02 9.48
N TRP A 512 -11.37 4.73 10.59
CA TRP A 512 -11.44 4.16 11.93
C TRP A 512 -12.46 4.89 12.81
N THR A 513 -13.20 4.15 13.60
CA THR A 513 -14.18 4.65 14.59
C THR A 513 -14.29 3.65 15.75
N HIS A 514 -15.01 4.01 16.82
CA HIS A 514 -15.44 3.05 17.84
C HIS A 514 -16.27 1.92 17.25
N ALA A 515 -16.15 0.72 17.82
CA ALA A 515 -16.86 -0.49 17.38
C ALA A 515 -18.38 -0.34 17.23
N CYS A 516 -19.01 0.44 18.12
CA CYS A 516 -20.45 0.71 18.08
C CYS A 516 -20.91 1.53 16.88
N SER A 517 -20.00 2.26 16.24
CA SER A 517 -20.30 3.27 15.22
C SER A 517 -19.80 2.89 13.82
N VAL A 518 -19.24 1.69 13.66
CA VAL A 518 -18.71 1.21 12.38
C VAL A 518 -19.78 1.18 11.29
N ASP A 519 -21.01 0.74 11.60
CA ASP A 519 -22.10 0.73 10.63
C ASP A 519 -22.49 2.15 10.18
N ILE A 520 -22.46 3.13 11.08
CA ILE A 520 -22.75 4.53 10.78
C ILE A 520 -21.65 5.11 9.88
N MET A 521 -20.39 4.91 10.24
CA MET A 521 -19.24 5.34 9.43
C MET A 521 -19.28 4.70 8.04
N ASN A 522 -19.54 3.38 7.96
CA ASN A 522 -19.62 2.65 6.70
C ASN A 522 -20.76 3.11 5.79
N ARG A 523 -21.90 3.53 6.36
CA ARG A 523 -22.95 4.18 5.59
C ARG A 523 -22.50 5.54 5.05
N ARG A 524 -21.96 6.41 5.91
CA ARG A 524 -21.55 7.77 5.52
C ARG A 524 -20.41 7.77 4.51
N LEU A 525 -19.44 6.87 4.64
CA LEU A 525 -18.35 6.78 3.66
C LEU A 525 -18.86 6.35 2.28
N ARG A 526 -19.87 5.48 2.19
CA ARG A 526 -20.46 5.07 0.90
C ARG A 526 -21.27 6.21 0.28
N GLU A 527 -22.07 6.89 1.09
CA GLU A 527 -22.85 8.06 0.66
C GLU A 527 -21.94 9.17 0.11
N GLU A 528 -20.86 9.51 0.80
CA GLU A 528 -19.93 10.55 0.35
C GLU A 528 -19.10 10.11 -0.86
N PHE A 529 -18.82 8.81 -1.01
CA PHE A 529 -18.20 8.29 -2.24
C PHE A 529 -19.11 8.47 -3.45
N VAL A 530 -20.39 8.06 -3.32
CA VAL A 530 -21.39 8.23 -4.39
C VAL A 530 -21.60 9.71 -4.70
N HIS A 531 -21.74 10.56 -3.68
CA HIS A 531 -21.89 12.00 -3.84
C HIS A 531 -20.71 12.66 -4.59
N LEU A 532 -19.48 12.23 -4.30
CA LEU A 532 -18.29 12.70 -5.01
C LEU A 532 -18.31 12.33 -6.49
N TYR A 533 -18.72 11.08 -6.82
CA TYR A 533 -18.64 10.53 -8.17
C TYR A 533 -19.89 10.72 -9.04
N GLU A 534 -21.02 11.14 -8.46
CA GLU A 534 -22.17 11.63 -9.24
C GLU A 534 -21.85 12.96 -9.97
N GLN A 535 -20.77 13.65 -9.58
CA GLN A 535 -20.26 14.85 -10.24
C GLN A 535 -19.46 14.50 -11.51
N PRO A 536 -19.47 15.35 -12.55
CA PRO A 536 -18.76 15.12 -13.80
C PRO A 536 -17.28 15.53 -13.71
N LEU A 537 -16.52 14.85 -12.83
CA LEU A 537 -15.17 15.27 -12.42
C LEU A 537 -14.16 15.36 -13.58
N LEU A 538 -14.24 14.50 -14.59
CA LEU A 538 -13.33 14.52 -15.74
C LEU A 538 -13.69 15.66 -16.70
N GLU A 539 -14.97 15.92 -16.87
CA GLU A 539 -15.51 17.01 -17.69
C GLU A 539 -15.23 18.38 -17.07
N ASP A 540 -15.36 18.49 -15.75
CA ASP A 540 -15.00 19.69 -14.99
C ASP A 540 -13.49 19.99 -15.16
N LEU A 541 -12.63 18.97 -15.00
CA LEU A 541 -11.20 19.10 -15.26
C LEU A 541 -10.91 19.54 -16.70
N LEU A 542 -11.58 18.95 -17.70
CA LEU A 542 -11.42 19.33 -19.10
C LEU A 542 -11.85 20.78 -19.36
N THR A 543 -12.93 21.21 -18.71
CA THR A 543 -13.44 22.59 -18.78
C THR A 543 -12.42 23.56 -18.18
N GLU A 544 -11.87 23.26 -17.00
CA GLU A 544 -10.81 24.06 -16.37
C GLU A 544 -9.57 24.18 -17.27
N LEU A 545 -9.16 23.07 -17.90
CA LEU A 545 -8.01 23.04 -18.81
C LEU A 545 -8.24 23.89 -20.06
N ARG A 546 -9.41 23.78 -20.70
CA ARG A 546 -9.78 24.58 -21.88
C ARG A 546 -9.88 26.07 -21.57
N LEU A 547 -10.38 26.43 -20.39
CA LEU A 547 -10.42 27.83 -19.94
C LEU A 547 -9.03 28.39 -19.67
N ARG A 548 -8.15 27.59 -19.07
CA ARG A 548 -6.80 28.02 -18.72
C ARG A 548 -5.84 28.06 -19.90
N PHE A 549 -6.02 27.16 -20.87
CA PHE A 549 -5.17 27.03 -22.04
C PHE A 549 -6.03 27.07 -23.32
N PRO A 550 -6.62 28.24 -23.67
CA PRO A 550 -7.59 28.36 -24.76
C PRO A 550 -7.00 28.05 -26.14
N ASP A 551 -5.68 28.24 -26.31
CA ASP A 551 -4.97 27.96 -27.55
C ASP A 551 -4.55 26.49 -27.70
N MET A 552 -4.84 25.65 -26.68
CA MET A 552 -4.50 24.23 -26.69
C MET A 552 -5.73 23.37 -26.92
N ASP A 553 -5.63 22.46 -27.89
CA ASP A 553 -6.66 21.47 -28.14
C ASP A 553 -6.50 20.28 -27.18
N PHE A 554 -7.52 19.97 -26.37
CA PHE A 554 -7.55 18.82 -25.46
C PHE A 554 -8.54 17.78 -25.96
N GLU A 555 -8.13 16.51 -25.93
CA GLU A 555 -8.98 15.37 -26.29
C GLU A 555 -10.19 15.31 -25.36
N ASP A 556 -11.35 14.92 -25.89
CA ASP A 556 -12.56 14.72 -25.08
C ASP A 556 -12.36 13.62 -24.02
N VAL A 557 -13.21 13.66 -23.00
CA VAL A 557 -13.18 12.68 -21.90
C VAL A 557 -13.39 11.25 -22.44
N PRO A 558 -12.74 10.23 -21.84
CA PRO A 558 -12.99 8.84 -22.20
C PRO A 558 -14.47 8.46 -22.04
N GLN A 559 -14.95 7.55 -22.89
CA GLN A 559 -16.33 7.05 -22.77
C GLN A 559 -16.53 6.34 -21.43
N LEU A 560 -17.56 6.76 -20.70
CA LEU A 560 -17.98 6.14 -19.44
C LEU A 560 -18.64 4.79 -19.70
N GLY A 561 -18.43 3.84 -18.79
CA GLY A 561 -19.12 2.57 -18.76
C GLY A 561 -20.52 2.65 -18.14
N ASP A 562 -21.00 1.51 -17.67
CA ASP A 562 -22.38 1.25 -17.25
C ASP A 562 -22.54 0.95 -15.75
N LEU A 563 -21.49 1.11 -14.93
CA LEU A 563 -21.59 0.96 -13.49
C LEU A 563 -22.57 1.99 -12.90
N ASP A 564 -23.62 1.50 -12.24
CA ASP A 564 -24.46 2.31 -11.37
C ASP A 564 -23.72 2.57 -10.05
N LEU A 565 -23.25 3.81 -9.85
CA LEU A 565 -22.54 4.21 -8.65
C LEU A 565 -23.36 3.99 -7.37
N ARG A 566 -24.70 3.96 -7.44
CA ARG A 566 -25.55 3.71 -6.28
C ARG A 566 -25.40 2.30 -5.73
N SER A 567 -24.88 1.34 -6.51
CA SER A 567 -24.57 -0.01 -6.02
C SER A 567 -23.59 0.01 -4.84
N VAL A 568 -22.74 1.05 -4.74
CA VAL A 568 -21.77 1.20 -3.66
C VAL A 568 -22.45 1.31 -2.29
N LEU A 569 -23.65 1.91 -2.23
CA LEU A 569 -24.41 2.09 -0.98
C LEU A 569 -24.71 0.75 -0.29
N ASP A 570 -24.92 -0.29 -1.08
CA ASP A 570 -25.24 -1.64 -0.61
C ASP A 570 -24.02 -2.58 -0.61
N SER A 571 -22.81 -2.07 -0.90
CA SER A 571 -21.61 -2.90 -0.99
C SER A 571 -20.93 -3.06 0.39
N PRO A 572 -21.08 -4.21 1.07
CA PRO A 572 -20.51 -4.39 2.41
C PRO A 572 -18.99 -4.38 2.39
N TYR A 573 -18.35 -4.81 1.30
CA TYR A 573 -16.90 -5.00 1.20
C TYR A 573 -16.17 -3.84 0.52
N PHE A 574 -16.85 -2.74 0.17
CA PHE A 574 -16.22 -1.53 -0.36
C PHE A 574 -15.06 -1.07 0.53
N PHE A 575 -15.35 -0.96 1.83
CA PHE A 575 -14.39 -0.83 2.94
C PHE A 575 -14.72 -1.96 3.92
N ASN A 576 -13.72 -2.76 4.35
CA ASN A 576 -13.98 -3.93 5.22
C ASN A 576 -12.83 -4.35 6.12
#